data_AF-A0A9N9GVA4-F1
#
_entry.id   AF-A0A9N9GVA4-F1
#
_cell.length_a   1.000
_cell.length_b   1.000
_cell.length_c   1.000
_cell.angle_alpha   90.00
_cell.angle_beta   90.00
_cell.angle_gamma   90.00
#
_symmetry.space_group_name_H-M   'P 1'
#
loop_
_entity.id
_entity.type
_entity.pdbx_description
1 polymer ?
#
loop_
_entity_poly.entity_id
_entity_poly.type
_entity_poly.pdbx_seq_one_letter_code
_entity_poly.pdbx_strand_id
1 'polypeptide(L)'
;AVAQYTTFETLIETLRQPGAKEAIQYFQTAFVGSIGPREVFTPTSLSYARFLAAEGVLYPGKKENTFKISSPLVLSLIILQVIPFVFPSAPKMGIPRRNDGLHVMDTLQVLKECVCAFDKDTIRAARIQSFKIAETKVAGRLGVMVPRETVYDAELNRILMNWLVVHGNFQIAGQWYTNTKECLVGQRRKVKNRYCDLVITPEFDSTASITIRHPGVLLELIASADEKNLEEHFERAQKYGKMIGINEKLAGLNVVHFWHDRTFDNVDMIARCLDTNGTVSDIKPERIVRPSVLHSIRNFFSYYT
;
A
#
# COMPACT_ATOMS: atom_id res chain seq x y z
N ALA A 1 13.94 11.24 -11.26
CA ALA A 1 14.77 12.40 -10.87
C ALA A 1 15.61 12.14 -9.62
N VAL A 2 15.03 11.84 -8.44
CA VAL A 2 15.85 11.65 -7.21
C VAL A 2 16.64 10.33 -7.19
N ALA A 3 16.12 9.27 -7.82
CA ALA A 3 16.81 7.97 -7.91
C ALA A 3 18.03 7.95 -8.86
N GLN A 4 18.34 9.05 -9.56
CA GLN A 4 19.48 9.18 -10.49
C GLN A 4 20.73 9.78 -9.83
N TYR A 5 20.68 10.00 -8.51
CA TYR A 5 21.88 10.32 -7.75
C TYR A 5 22.62 9.03 -7.46
N THR A 6 23.92 9.00 -7.77
CA THR A 6 24.79 7.82 -7.64
C THR A 6 24.67 7.14 -6.27
N THR A 7 24.48 7.91 -5.19
CA THR A 7 24.28 7.37 -3.84
C THR A 7 23.03 6.49 -3.73
N PHE A 8 21.90 6.90 -4.31
CA PHE A 8 20.68 6.09 -4.29
C PHE A 8 20.73 4.93 -5.27
N GLU A 9 21.43 5.08 -6.40
CA GLU A 9 21.66 3.98 -7.35
C GLU A 9 22.48 2.87 -6.69
N THR A 10 23.61 3.21 -6.08
CA THR A 10 24.46 2.27 -5.35
C THR A 10 23.70 1.59 -4.21
N LEU A 11 22.92 2.35 -3.43
CA LEU A 11 22.04 1.79 -2.40
C LEU A 11 21.10 0.72 -2.98
N ILE A 12 20.41 1.03 -4.07
CA ILE A 12 19.46 0.12 -4.70
C ILE A 12 20.19 -1.12 -5.24
N GLU A 13 21.33 -0.95 -5.90
CA GLU A 13 22.12 -2.04 -6.46
C GLU A 13 22.63 -3.00 -5.39
N THR A 14 23.15 -2.49 -4.26
CA THR A 14 23.61 -3.31 -3.14
C THR A 14 22.46 -4.11 -2.54
N LEU A 15 21.31 -3.46 -2.30
CA LEU A 15 20.15 -4.11 -1.69
C LEU A 15 19.45 -5.12 -2.61
N ARG A 16 19.69 -5.06 -3.92
CA ARG A 16 19.19 -6.03 -4.91
C ARG A 16 20.07 -7.27 -5.04
N GLN A 17 21.27 -7.28 -4.45
CA GLN A 17 22.13 -8.45 -4.50
C GLN A 17 21.54 -9.64 -3.72
N PRO A 18 21.77 -10.89 -4.15
CA PRO A 18 21.20 -12.07 -3.49
C PRO A 18 21.49 -12.14 -1.99
N GLY A 19 22.68 -11.71 -1.54
CA GLY A 19 23.08 -11.72 -0.13
C GLY A 19 22.34 -10.70 0.77
N ALA A 20 21.59 -9.76 0.19
CA ALA A 20 20.79 -8.79 0.94
C ALA A 20 19.36 -9.30 1.22
N LYS A 21 18.93 -10.39 0.59
CA LYS A 21 17.53 -10.85 0.57
C LYS A 21 16.93 -11.00 1.97
N GLU A 22 17.63 -11.65 2.89
CA GLU A 22 17.17 -11.89 4.26
C GLU A 22 17.07 -10.58 5.06
N ALA A 23 17.99 -9.63 4.80
CA ALA A 23 17.93 -8.30 5.41
C ALA A 23 16.74 -7.49 4.87
N ILE A 24 16.40 -7.60 3.58
CA ILE A 24 15.20 -6.97 3.01
C ILE A 24 13.91 -7.62 3.53
N GLN A 25 13.88 -8.96 3.66
CA GLN A 25 12.74 -9.66 4.28
C GLN A 25 12.54 -9.20 5.74
N TYR A 26 13.64 -9.06 6.48
CA TYR A 26 13.60 -8.51 7.83
C TYR A 26 13.09 -7.06 7.80
N PHE A 27 13.61 -6.20 6.93
CA PHE A 27 13.12 -4.82 6.78
C PHE A 27 11.60 -4.74 6.54
N GLN A 28 11.07 -5.57 5.63
CA GLN A 28 9.63 -5.64 5.32
C GLN A 28 8.79 -5.94 6.55
N THR A 29 9.17 -6.97 7.31
CA THR A 29 8.39 -7.41 8.47
C THR A 29 8.59 -6.49 9.68
N ALA A 30 9.79 -5.93 9.85
CA ALA A 30 10.25 -5.27 11.06
C ALA A 30 10.16 -3.75 11.07
N PHE A 31 10.28 -3.10 9.90
CA PHE A 31 10.51 -1.66 9.82
C PHE A 31 9.53 -0.92 8.90
N VAL A 32 9.02 -1.55 7.84
CA VAL A 32 8.11 -0.87 6.88
C VAL A 32 6.90 -0.20 7.56
N GLY A 33 6.34 -0.83 8.60
CA GLY A 33 5.27 -0.26 9.43
C GLY A 33 5.74 0.40 10.72
N SER A 34 7.02 0.71 10.88
CA SER A 34 7.54 1.40 12.07
C SER A 34 7.84 2.86 11.77
N ILE A 35 7.12 3.76 12.45
CA ILE A 35 7.33 5.22 12.34
C ILE A 35 8.49 5.68 13.24
N GLY A 36 8.85 4.90 14.27
CA GLY A 36 9.83 5.28 15.29
C GLY A 36 11.00 4.30 15.43
N PRO A 37 11.96 4.62 16.32
CA PRO A 37 13.04 3.71 16.69
C PRO A 37 12.50 2.40 17.26
N ARG A 38 13.11 1.29 16.83
CA ARG A 38 12.76 -0.06 17.21
C ARG A 38 13.97 -0.77 17.79
N GLU A 39 13.79 -1.41 18.95
CA GLU A 39 14.79 -2.26 19.59
C GLU A 39 14.89 -3.60 18.84
N VAL A 40 16.11 -4.08 18.66
CA VAL A 40 16.44 -5.34 17.98
C VAL A 40 17.18 -6.26 18.95
N PHE A 41 16.63 -7.46 19.17
CA PHE A 41 17.06 -8.30 20.30
C PHE A 41 17.90 -9.53 19.92
N THR A 42 17.73 -10.08 18.72
CA THR A 42 18.44 -11.31 18.34
C THR A 42 19.74 -11.00 17.59
N PRO A 43 20.80 -11.82 17.74
CA PRO A 43 22.04 -11.61 17.00
C PRO A 43 21.85 -11.53 15.48
N THR A 44 21.01 -12.41 14.92
CA THR A 44 20.70 -12.45 13.49
C THR A 44 19.92 -11.21 13.02
N SER A 45 18.87 -10.80 13.75
CA SER A 45 18.15 -9.57 13.38
C SER A 45 19.03 -8.33 13.54
N LEU A 46 19.96 -8.35 14.50
CA LEU A 46 20.91 -7.27 14.71
C LEU A 46 21.95 -7.19 13.58
N SER A 47 22.42 -8.32 13.04
CA SER A 47 23.28 -8.30 11.85
C SER A 47 22.56 -7.72 10.64
N TYR A 48 21.29 -8.07 10.42
CA TYR A 48 20.48 -7.45 9.36
C TYR A 48 20.27 -5.96 9.58
N ALA A 49 19.94 -5.54 10.81
CA ALA A 49 19.75 -4.12 11.13
C ALA A 49 21.03 -3.31 10.94
N ARG A 50 22.20 -3.87 11.32
CA ARG A 50 23.51 -3.26 11.12
C ARG A 50 23.89 -3.15 9.65
N PHE A 51 23.65 -4.20 8.86
CA PHE A 51 23.83 -4.16 7.41
C PHE A 51 22.97 -3.04 6.79
N LEU A 52 21.66 -3.01 7.09
CA LEU A 52 20.76 -1.97 6.61
C LEU A 52 21.19 -0.57 7.08
N ALA A 53 21.76 -0.44 8.28
CA ALA A 53 22.28 0.84 8.76
C ALA A 53 23.56 1.27 8.00
N ALA A 54 24.44 0.33 7.66
CA ALA A 54 25.63 0.59 6.85
C ALA A 54 25.27 1.06 5.43
N GLU A 55 24.21 0.50 4.85
CA GLU A 55 23.64 0.94 3.58
C GLU A 55 22.84 2.26 3.70
N GLY A 56 22.69 2.82 4.91
CA GLY A 56 21.93 4.06 5.12
C GLY A 56 20.41 3.90 5.04
N VAL A 57 19.90 2.66 5.00
CA VAL A 57 18.46 2.35 5.11
C VAL A 57 17.93 2.69 6.49
N LEU A 58 18.69 2.30 7.51
CA LEU A 58 18.37 2.54 8.91
C LEU A 58 19.36 3.52 9.55
N TYR A 59 18.87 4.26 10.54
CA TYR A 59 19.66 5.10 11.40
C TYR A 59 19.64 4.54 12.83
N PRO A 60 20.81 4.33 13.48
CA PRO A 60 20.87 3.91 14.87
C PRO A 60 20.19 4.92 15.79
N GLY A 61 19.35 4.46 16.71
CA GLY A 61 18.70 5.29 17.71
C GLY A 61 19.64 5.64 18.87
N LYS A 62 19.11 6.39 19.85
CA LYS A 62 19.88 6.81 21.03
C LYS A 62 20.22 5.67 21.99
N LYS A 63 19.39 4.62 21.99
CA LYS A 63 19.61 3.43 22.82
C LYS A 63 20.37 2.39 22.01
N GLU A 64 21.14 1.57 22.70
CA GLU A 64 21.81 0.45 22.06
C GLU A 64 20.81 -0.46 21.34
N ASN A 65 21.20 -0.98 20.18
CA ASN A 65 20.40 -1.86 19.34
C ASN A 65 19.02 -1.30 18.94
N THR A 66 18.85 0.03 18.99
CA THR A 66 17.70 0.69 18.39
C THR A 66 18.00 1.19 16.99
N PHE A 67 17.04 1.08 16.09
CA PHE A 67 17.15 1.56 14.72
C PHE A 67 15.83 2.17 14.25
N LYS A 68 15.88 3.17 13.38
CA LYS A 68 14.69 3.72 12.68
C LYS A 68 14.98 3.87 11.20
N ILE A 69 13.95 3.94 10.37
CA ILE A 69 14.15 4.27 8.95
C ILE A 69 14.80 5.65 8.82
N SER A 70 15.81 5.76 7.96
CA SER A 70 16.59 6.99 7.79
C SER A 70 15.76 8.16 7.26
N SER A 71 14.88 7.90 6.27
CA SER A 71 13.95 8.90 5.75
C SER A 71 12.75 8.30 5.03
N PRO A 72 11.63 9.04 4.89
CA PRO A 72 10.50 8.63 4.05
C PRO A 72 10.86 8.39 2.57
N LEU A 73 11.85 9.14 2.05
CA LEU A 73 12.36 8.95 0.69
C LEU A 73 13.02 7.57 0.55
N VAL A 74 13.88 7.19 1.49
CA VAL A 74 14.55 5.88 1.50
C VAL A 74 13.52 4.75 1.62
N LEU A 75 12.51 4.90 2.48
CA LEU A 75 11.39 3.96 2.55
C LEU A 75 10.71 3.79 1.19
N SER A 76 10.39 4.90 0.51
CA SER A 76 9.73 4.88 -0.79
C SER A 76 10.58 4.20 -1.86
N LEU A 77 11.90 4.47 -1.90
CA LEU A 77 12.82 3.81 -2.82
C LEU A 77 12.84 2.29 -2.60
N ILE A 78 12.88 1.84 -1.34
CA ILE A 78 12.90 0.42 -1.03
C ILE A 78 11.58 -0.25 -1.43
N ILE A 79 10.44 0.36 -1.09
CA ILE A 79 9.10 -0.16 -1.42
C ILE A 79 8.88 -0.24 -2.93
N LEU A 80 9.32 0.77 -3.70
CA LEU A 80 9.04 0.83 -5.13
C LEU A 80 10.09 0.12 -5.99
N GLN A 81 11.35 0.01 -5.54
CA GLN A 81 12.44 -0.45 -6.41
C GLN A 81 13.19 -1.66 -5.90
N VAL A 82 13.28 -1.86 -4.58
CA VAL A 82 14.07 -2.97 -4.00
C VAL A 82 13.17 -4.17 -3.72
N ILE A 83 12.10 -3.97 -2.95
CA ILE A 83 11.17 -5.04 -2.56
C ILE A 83 10.58 -5.77 -3.78
N PRO A 84 10.06 -5.09 -4.82
CA PRO A 84 9.51 -5.77 -5.98
C PRO A 84 10.56 -6.59 -6.73
N PHE A 85 11.80 -6.10 -6.80
CA PHE A 85 12.90 -6.81 -7.46
C PHE A 85 13.32 -8.08 -6.69
N VAL A 86 13.47 -7.97 -5.37
CA VAL A 86 13.90 -9.10 -4.53
C VAL A 86 12.80 -10.17 -4.42
N PHE A 87 11.53 -9.75 -4.50
CA PHE A 87 10.36 -10.62 -4.36
C PHE A 87 9.39 -10.44 -5.55
N PRO A 88 9.73 -11.01 -6.72
CA PRO A 88 9.08 -10.71 -7.99
C PRO A 88 7.71 -11.38 -8.19
N SER A 89 7.11 -11.97 -7.15
CA SER A 89 5.86 -12.70 -7.31
C SER A 89 4.69 -11.75 -7.62
N ALA A 90 3.93 -12.11 -8.64
CA ALA A 90 2.74 -11.40 -9.10
C ALA A 90 1.71 -12.41 -9.65
N PRO A 91 0.43 -12.00 -9.81
CA PRO A 91 -0.56 -12.80 -10.52
C PRO A 91 -0.06 -13.19 -11.91
N LYS A 92 -0.28 -14.45 -12.30
CA LYS A 92 0.15 -14.99 -13.59
C LYS A 92 -0.86 -14.75 -14.72
N MET A 93 -2.05 -14.26 -14.39
CA MET A 93 -3.09 -13.94 -15.35
C MET A 93 -2.80 -12.60 -16.05
N GLY A 94 -3.40 -12.42 -17.23
CA GLY A 94 -3.39 -11.13 -17.90
C GLY A 94 -4.07 -10.06 -17.06
N ILE A 95 -3.70 -8.79 -17.28
CA ILE A 95 -4.26 -7.65 -16.56
C ILE A 95 -5.77 -7.56 -16.85
N PRO A 96 -6.64 -7.69 -15.82
CA PRO A 96 -8.09 -7.59 -15.99
C PRO A 96 -8.51 -6.31 -16.70
N ARG A 97 -9.41 -6.44 -17.67
CA ARG A 97 -9.99 -5.33 -18.44
C ARG A 97 -11.51 -5.35 -18.30
N ARG A 98 -12.12 -4.17 -18.35
CA ARG A 98 -13.58 -4.01 -18.32
C ARG A 98 -14.19 -4.59 -19.60
N ASN A 99 -15.34 -5.24 -19.46
CA ASN A 99 -16.13 -5.80 -20.56
C ASN A 99 -17.04 -4.76 -21.22
N ASP A 100 -16.59 -3.50 -21.33
CA ASP A 100 -17.34 -2.38 -21.91
C ASP A 100 -16.82 -1.97 -23.29
N GLY A 101 -15.91 -2.76 -23.87
CA GLY A 101 -15.31 -2.50 -25.18
C GLY A 101 -14.26 -1.38 -25.18
N LEU A 102 -14.03 -0.70 -24.05
CA LEU A 102 -13.06 0.40 -23.94
C LEU A 102 -11.66 -0.09 -23.56
N HIS A 103 -11.45 -1.40 -23.37
CA HIS A 103 -10.18 -2.01 -22.94
C HIS A 103 -9.54 -1.36 -21.70
N VAL A 104 -10.32 -0.66 -20.88
CA VAL A 104 -9.84 -0.01 -19.65
C VAL A 104 -9.53 -1.07 -18.59
N MET A 105 -8.45 -0.85 -17.82
CA MET A 105 -8.12 -1.72 -16.69
C MET A 105 -9.30 -1.83 -15.72
N ASP A 106 -9.66 -3.05 -15.33
CA ASP A 106 -10.61 -3.28 -14.24
C ASP A 106 -9.85 -3.20 -12.92
N THR A 107 -9.80 -1.99 -12.36
CA THR A 107 -9.07 -1.71 -11.12
C THR A 107 -9.57 -2.55 -9.95
N LEU A 108 -10.88 -2.81 -9.86
CA LEU A 108 -11.42 -3.62 -8.77
C LEU A 108 -10.90 -5.05 -8.87
N GLN A 109 -11.00 -5.66 -10.05
CA GLN A 109 -10.50 -7.02 -10.24
C GLN A 109 -8.98 -7.08 -10.03
N VAL A 110 -8.22 -6.11 -10.52
CA VAL A 110 -6.77 -6.01 -10.25
C VAL A 110 -6.47 -6.03 -8.75
N LEU A 111 -7.21 -5.26 -7.95
CA LEU A 111 -6.99 -5.20 -6.51
C LEU A 111 -7.35 -6.52 -5.81
N LYS A 112 -8.41 -7.20 -6.24
CA LYS A 112 -8.75 -8.54 -5.74
C LYS A 112 -7.60 -9.52 -5.98
N GLU A 113 -7.05 -9.54 -7.18
CA GLU A 113 -5.92 -10.42 -7.51
C GLU A 113 -4.65 -10.07 -6.74
N CYS A 114 -4.43 -8.77 -6.46
CA CYS A 114 -3.33 -8.36 -5.58
C CYS A 114 -3.50 -8.94 -4.18
N VAL A 115 -4.68 -8.81 -3.56
CA VAL A 115 -4.94 -9.35 -2.22
C VAL A 115 -4.74 -10.87 -2.17
N CYS A 116 -5.16 -11.59 -3.22
CA CYS A 116 -4.90 -13.03 -3.35
C CYS A 116 -3.41 -13.38 -3.43
N ALA A 117 -2.59 -12.46 -3.94
CA ALA A 117 -1.15 -12.63 -4.12
C ALA A 117 -0.29 -12.04 -2.97
N PHE A 118 -0.92 -11.49 -1.91
CA PHE A 118 -0.19 -11.00 -0.73
C PHE A 118 0.58 -12.13 -0.05
N ASP A 119 1.79 -11.80 0.41
CA ASP A 119 2.57 -12.68 1.28
C ASP A 119 1.94 -12.67 2.68
N LYS A 120 1.17 -13.73 2.96
CA LYS A 120 0.45 -13.89 4.22
C LYS A 120 1.40 -13.92 5.42
N ASP A 121 2.59 -14.48 5.27
CA ASP A 121 3.54 -14.60 6.37
C ASP A 121 4.17 -13.25 6.71
N THR A 122 4.41 -12.42 5.69
CA THR A 122 4.82 -11.03 5.86
C THR A 122 3.74 -10.23 6.61
N ILE A 123 2.47 -10.33 6.21
CA ILE A 123 1.36 -9.64 6.91
C ILE A 123 1.23 -10.13 8.36
N ARG A 124 1.30 -11.45 8.59
CA ARG A 124 1.23 -12.06 9.93
C ARG A 124 2.37 -11.59 10.84
N ALA A 125 3.60 -11.54 10.31
CA ALA A 125 4.76 -11.07 11.04
C ALA A 125 4.62 -9.57 11.40
N ALA A 126 4.12 -8.76 10.46
CA ALA A 126 3.91 -7.34 10.67
C ALA A 126 2.89 -7.04 11.79
N ARG A 127 1.91 -7.91 12.04
CA ARG A 127 0.99 -7.75 13.18
C ARG A 127 1.70 -7.74 14.54
N ILE A 128 2.86 -8.40 14.65
CA ILE A 128 3.66 -8.46 15.88
C ILE A 128 4.72 -7.36 15.88
N GLN A 129 5.28 -7.08 14.69
CA GLN A 129 6.49 -6.30 14.57
C GLN A 129 6.28 -4.84 14.15
N SER A 130 5.22 -4.60 13.37
CA SER A 130 4.92 -3.37 12.64
C SER A 130 3.43 -3.05 12.76
N PHE A 131 2.93 -2.96 14.01
CA PHE A 131 1.51 -2.84 14.31
C PHE A 131 1.11 -1.45 14.81
N LYS A 132 -0.18 -1.14 14.67
CA LYS A 132 -0.88 -0.12 15.44
C LYS A 132 -1.95 -0.79 16.31
N ILE A 133 -2.36 -0.10 17.36
CA ILE A 133 -3.55 -0.48 18.11
C ILE A 133 -4.75 0.09 17.35
N ALA A 134 -5.68 -0.77 16.93
CA ALA A 134 -6.89 -0.32 16.25
C ALA A 134 -7.73 0.56 17.19
N GLU A 135 -8.15 1.72 16.69
CA GLU A 135 -9.04 2.64 17.41
C GLU A 135 -10.50 2.13 17.40
N THR A 136 -10.82 1.23 16.49
CA THR A 136 -12.14 0.63 16.31
C THR A 136 -12.17 -0.84 16.76
N LYS A 137 -13.36 -1.45 16.78
CA LYS A 137 -13.51 -2.87 17.09
C LYS A 137 -13.04 -3.73 15.92
N VAL A 138 -12.09 -4.63 16.17
CA VAL A 138 -11.65 -5.67 15.23
C VAL A 138 -12.14 -7.02 15.74
N ALA A 139 -13.01 -7.69 14.98
CA ALA A 139 -13.71 -8.90 15.42
C ALA A 139 -14.39 -8.73 16.81
N GLY A 140 -15.04 -7.58 17.00
CA GLY A 140 -15.79 -7.25 18.22
C GLY A 140 -14.94 -6.80 19.41
N ARG A 141 -13.61 -6.74 19.27
CA ARG A 141 -12.68 -6.38 20.35
C ARG A 141 -12.01 -5.04 20.09
N LEU A 142 -11.95 -4.18 21.10
CA LEU A 142 -11.14 -2.97 21.10
C LEU A 142 -9.68 -3.27 21.42
N GLY A 143 -8.77 -2.37 21.06
CA GLY A 143 -7.36 -2.47 21.44
C GLY A 143 -6.60 -3.60 20.74
N VAL A 144 -7.08 -4.05 19.58
CA VAL A 144 -6.45 -5.14 18.83
C VAL A 144 -5.25 -4.60 18.04
N MET A 145 -4.14 -5.34 18.10
CA MET A 145 -2.97 -5.06 17.26
C MET A 145 -3.26 -5.47 15.81
N VAL A 146 -3.12 -4.52 14.90
CA VAL A 146 -3.29 -4.71 13.46
C VAL A 146 -2.05 -4.22 12.72
N PRO A 147 -1.66 -4.84 11.59
CA PRO A 147 -0.62 -4.31 10.74
C PRO A 147 -0.94 -2.87 10.35
N ARG A 148 0.09 -2.03 10.24
CA ARG A 148 -0.09 -0.66 9.73
C ARG A 148 -0.37 -0.66 8.23
N GLU A 149 -1.03 0.39 7.76
CA GLU A 149 -1.34 0.66 6.36
C GLU A 149 -0.15 0.44 5.44
N THR A 150 1.03 0.97 5.81
CA THR A 150 2.26 0.89 5.00
C THR A 150 2.73 -0.53 4.71
N VAL A 151 2.29 -1.53 5.48
CA VAL A 151 2.58 -2.94 5.22
C VAL A 151 1.77 -3.41 4.01
N TYR A 152 0.49 -3.05 3.93
CA TYR A 152 -0.33 -3.32 2.75
C TYR A 152 0.12 -2.50 1.55
N ASP A 153 0.54 -1.25 1.77
CA ASP A 153 1.12 -0.41 0.70
C ASP A 153 2.34 -1.11 0.08
N ALA A 154 3.23 -1.65 0.91
CA ALA A 154 4.43 -2.33 0.44
C ALA A 154 4.10 -3.60 -0.34
N GLU A 155 3.17 -4.42 0.14
CA GLU A 155 2.74 -5.62 -0.57
C GLU A 155 2.01 -5.30 -1.89
N LEU A 156 1.17 -4.27 -1.88
CA LEU A 156 0.48 -3.82 -3.08
C LEU A 156 1.49 -3.29 -4.12
N ASN A 157 2.46 -2.47 -3.71
CA ASN A 157 3.53 -2.00 -4.59
C ASN A 157 4.38 -3.15 -5.12
N ARG A 158 4.76 -4.12 -4.27
CA ARG A 158 5.49 -5.33 -4.67
C ARG A 158 4.80 -6.04 -5.82
N ILE A 159 3.49 -6.23 -5.73
CA ILE A 159 2.71 -6.95 -6.74
C ILE A 159 2.48 -6.09 -7.98
N LEU A 160 2.00 -4.85 -7.81
CA LEU A 160 1.66 -3.99 -8.93
C LEU A 160 2.87 -3.56 -9.76
N MET A 161 4.04 -3.36 -9.14
CA MET A 161 5.28 -3.11 -9.88
C MET A 161 5.62 -4.32 -10.76
N ASN A 162 5.55 -5.53 -10.22
CA ASN A 162 5.84 -6.75 -11.00
C ASN A 162 4.73 -7.12 -11.99
N TRP A 163 3.50 -6.63 -11.80
CA TRP A 163 2.38 -6.97 -12.67
C TRP A 163 2.08 -5.88 -13.70
N LEU A 164 1.72 -4.67 -13.25
CA LEU A 164 1.29 -3.60 -14.14
C LEU A 164 2.47 -2.89 -14.82
N VAL A 165 3.57 -2.66 -14.11
CA VAL A 165 4.72 -1.97 -14.72
C VAL A 165 5.46 -2.90 -15.66
N VAL A 166 5.87 -4.08 -15.19
CA VAL A 166 6.66 -5.03 -15.98
C VAL A 166 5.86 -5.64 -17.14
N HIS A 167 4.55 -5.85 -17.01
CA HIS A 167 3.74 -6.52 -18.04
C HIS A 167 2.67 -5.65 -18.71
N GLY A 168 2.45 -4.42 -18.25
CA GLY A 168 1.31 -3.61 -18.67
C GLY A 168 1.60 -2.18 -19.12
N ASN A 169 2.87 -1.75 -19.14
CA ASN A 169 3.29 -0.37 -19.43
C ASN A 169 2.51 0.67 -18.59
N PHE A 170 2.34 0.38 -17.31
CA PHE A 170 1.85 1.36 -16.34
C PHE A 170 3.00 1.99 -15.59
N GLN A 171 2.75 3.17 -15.04
CA GLN A 171 3.60 3.82 -14.05
C GLN A 171 2.89 3.83 -12.71
N ILE A 172 3.66 3.65 -11.64
CA ILE A 172 3.17 3.64 -10.27
C ILE A 172 3.96 4.66 -9.47
N ALA A 173 3.25 5.47 -8.70
CA ALA A 173 3.83 6.36 -7.72
C ALA A 173 3.21 6.11 -6.34
N GLY A 174 4.04 5.90 -5.33
CA GLY A 174 3.63 5.84 -3.93
C GLY A 174 3.72 7.21 -3.26
N GLN A 175 2.85 7.48 -2.28
CA GLN A 175 2.89 8.67 -1.42
C GLN A 175 2.95 10.00 -2.18
N TRP A 176 1.98 10.23 -3.08
CA TRP A 176 1.96 11.45 -3.89
C TRP A 176 1.66 12.70 -3.03
N TYR A 177 2.61 13.63 -3.00
CA TYR A 177 2.52 14.85 -2.20
C TYR A 177 1.62 15.89 -2.86
N THR A 178 0.59 16.35 -2.14
CA THR A 178 -0.18 17.53 -2.53
C THR A 178 0.11 18.67 -1.56
N ASN A 179 0.72 19.74 -2.07
CA ASN A 179 0.85 21.00 -1.34
C ASN A 179 -0.54 21.48 -0.94
N THR A 180 -0.87 21.45 0.35
CA THR A 180 -2.08 22.13 0.83
C THR A 180 -1.72 23.19 1.85
N LYS A 181 -2.31 24.36 1.62
CA LYS A 181 -2.13 25.57 2.43
C LYS A 181 -2.40 25.30 3.91
N GLU A 182 -1.62 26.00 4.72
CA GLU A 182 -1.65 26.08 6.18
C GLU A 182 -3.10 26.14 6.71
N CYS A 183 -3.49 25.18 7.56
CA CYS A 183 -4.68 25.35 8.39
C CYS A 183 -4.23 25.94 9.73
N LEU A 184 -4.64 27.18 10.03
CA LEU A 184 -4.48 27.76 11.36
C LEU A 184 -5.51 27.10 12.30
N VAL A 185 -5.03 26.44 13.34
CA VAL A 185 -5.84 26.04 14.50
C VAL A 185 -5.16 26.63 15.73
N GLY A 186 -5.63 27.82 16.15
CA GLY A 186 -4.96 28.65 17.17
C GLY A 186 -3.63 29.27 16.68
N GLN A 187 -2.81 29.78 17.62
CA GLN A 187 -1.48 30.36 17.33
C GLN A 187 -0.40 29.32 16.92
N ARG A 188 -0.76 28.04 16.73
CA ARG A 188 0.18 27.01 16.29
C ARG A 188 -0.12 26.59 14.86
N ARG A 189 0.84 26.84 13.97
CA ARG A 189 0.85 26.29 12.60
C ARG A 189 0.91 24.77 12.67
N LYS A 190 -0.14 24.09 12.22
CA LYS A 190 -0.11 22.63 11.99
C LYS A 190 -0.06 22.39 10.48
N VAL A 191 1.12 22.04 9.98
CA VAL A 191 1.27 21.53 8.62
C VAL A 191 0.62 20.15 8.59
N LYS A 192 -0.55 20.01 7.97
CA LYS A 192 -1.09 18.70 7.62
C LYS A 192 -0.44 18.30 6.30
N ASN A 193 0.61 17.49 6.38
CA ASN A 193 1.14 16.83 5.19
C ASN A 193 0.05 15.90 4.64
N ARG A 194 -0.21 16.02 3.33
CA ARG A 194 -1.29 15.34 2.63
C ARG A 194 -0.68 14.42 1.56
N TYR A 195 -0.94 13.12 1.67
CA TYR A 195 -0.41 12.07 0.80
C TYR A 195 -1.55 11.18 0.32
N CYS A 196 -1.46 10.73 -0.93
CA CYS A 196 -2.25 9.59 -1.43
C CYS A 196 -1.36 8.36 -1.41
N ASP A 197 -1.87 7.20 -1.01
CA ASP A 197 -1.02 6.02 -0.81
C ASP A 197 -0.47 5.48 -2.13
N LEU A 198 -1.30 5.43 -3.18
CA LEU A 198 -0.90 4.94 -4.49
C LEU A 198 -1.57 5.72 -5.63
N VAL A 199 -0.79 6.01 -6.68
CA VAL A 199 -1.30 6.48 -7.97
C VAL A 199 -0.79 5.54 -9.07
N ILE A 200 -1.70 5.05 -9.91
CA ILE A 200 -1.40 4.25 -11.10
C ILE A 200 -1.75 5.09 -12.32
N THR A 201 -0.78 5.38 -13.18
CA THR A 201 -1.00 6.11 -14.43
C THR A 201 -0.62 5.21 -15.61
N PRO A 202 -1.42 5.13 -16.68
CA PRO A 202 -0.94 4.48 -17.89
C PRO A 202 0.23 5.25 -18.49
N GLU A 203 1.14 4.56 -19.15
CA GLU A 203 2.12 5.21 -20.00
C GLU A 203 1.44 5.77 -21.27
N PHE A 204 1.89 6.95 -21.71
CA PHE A 204 1.36 7.62 -22.89
C PHE A 204 1.91 6.95 -24.16
N ASP A 205 1.12 6.10 -24.80
CA ASP A 205 1.45 5.63 -26.14
C ASP A 205 1.13 6.71 -27.17
N SER A 206 2.17 7.45 -27.57
CA SER A 206 2.08 8.50 -28.60
C SER A 206 1.81 7.98 -30.02
N THR A 207 1.81 6.66 -30.24
CA THR A 207 1.68 6.03 -31.56
C THR A 207 0.35 5.32 -31.81
N ALA A 208 -0.49 5.16 -30.78
CA ALA A 208 -1.80 4.52 -30.93
C ALA A 208 -2.86 5.48 -31.51
N SER A 209 -3.36 5.16 -32.71
CA SER A 209 -4.43 5.90 -33.42
C SER A 209 -5.79 5.86 -32.70
N ILE A 210 -5.92 5.08 -31.62
CA ILE A 210 -7.03 5.11 -30.67
C ILE A 210 -6.41 5.39 -29.29
N THR A 211 -6.51 6.64 -28.84
CA THR A 211 -6.07 7.07 -27.52
C THR A 211 -7.11 6.65 -26.49
N ILE A 212 -7.17 5.35 -26.15
CA ILE A 212 -7.83 4.94 -24.90
C ILE A 212 -6.90 5.42 -23.77
N ARG A 213 -7.16 6.64 -23.28
CA ARG A 213 -6.53 7.11 -22.05
C ARG A 213 -7.08 6.24 -20.93
N HIS A 214 -6.27 5.35 -20.34
CA HIS A 214 -6.67 4.82 -19.05
C HIS A 214 -6.75 6.00 -18.07
N PRO A 215 -7.84 6.14 -17.32
CA PRO A 215 -7.81 7.04 -16.19
C PRO A 215 -6.64 6.71 -15.27
N GLY A 216 -6.03 7.74 -14.71
CA GLY A 216 -5.21 7.55 -13.53
C GLY A 216 -6.07 6.97 -12.42
N VAL A 217 -5.56 5.99 -11.69
CA VAL A 217 -6.19 5.46 -10.47
C VAL A 217 -5.48 6.07 -9.29
N LEU A 218 -6.24 6.66 -8.37
CA LEU A 218 -5.75 7.04 -7.05
C LEU A 218 -6.39 6.13 -6.02
N LEU A 219 -5.55 5.53 -5.18
CA LEU A 219 -5.96 4.66 -4.08
C LEU A 219 -5.59 5.29 -2.74
N GLU A 220 -6.57 5.27 -1.83
CA GLU A 220 -6.35 5.39 -0.39
C GLU A 220 -6.55 4.02 0.22
N LEU A 221 -5.58 3.61 1.04
CA LEU A 221 -5.58 2.35 1.74
C LEU A 221 -5.92 2.59 3.20
N ILE A 222 -6.87 1.79 3.69
CA ILE A 222 -7.32 1.87 5.06
C ILE A 222 -7.33 0.46 5.64
N ALA A 223 -6.88 0.34 6.89
CA ALA A 223 -6.98 -0.90 7.64
C ALA A 223 -7.71 -0.65 8.97
N SER A 224 -8.73 -1.47 9.24
CA SER A 224 -9.52 -1.44 10.48
C SER A 224 -10.16 -0.07 10.80
N ALA A 225 -10.81 0.53 9.82
CA ALA A 225 -11.58 1.78 9.97
C ALA A 225 -13.07 1.54 10.26
N ASP A 226 -13.70 2.58 10.82
CA ASP A 226 -15.15 2.71 10.88
C ASP A 226 -15.67 3.47 9.64
N GLU A 227 -16.99 3.55 9.50
CA GLU A 227 -17.65 4.22 8.38
C GLU A 227 -17.29 5.69 8.26
N LYS A 228 -17.13 6.39 9.38
CA LYS A 228 -16.73 7.80 9.39
C LYS A 228 -15.32 7.97 8.82
N ASN A 229 -14.37 7.14 9.25
CA ASN A 229 -13.01 7.18 8.76
C ASN A 229 -12.93 6.81 7.26
N LEU A 230 -13.75 5.83 6.82
CA LEU A 230 -13.90 5.50 5.41
C LEU A 230 -14.40 6.68 4.57
N GLU A 231 -15.42 7.40 5.05
CA GLU A 231 -15.96 8.60 4.40
C GLU A 231 -14.89 9.71 4.30
N GLU A 232 -14.19 10.00 5.40
CA GLU A 232 -13.14 11.02 5.43
C GLU A 232 -12.02 10.72 4.41
N HIS A 233 -11.64 9.46 4.25
CA HIS A 233 -10.66 9.04 3.27
C HIS A 233 -11.20 9.08 1.84
N PHE A 234 -12.49 8.77 1.63
CA PHE A 234 -13.14 8.88 0.32
C PHE A 234 -13.23 10.33 -0.17
N GLU A 235 -13.70 11.25 0.67
CA GLU A 235 -13.71 12.69 0.35
C GLU A 235 -12.30 13.21 0.06
N ARG A 236 -11.31 12.72 0.82
CA ARG A 236 -9.90 13.07 0.64
C ARG A 236 -9.36 12.60 -0.71
N ALA A 237 -9.60 11.35 -1.06
CA ALA A 237 -9.24 10.78 -2.35
C ALA A 237 -9.83 11.63 -3.49
N GLN A 238 -11.11 12.02 -3.41
CA GLN A 238 -11.76 12.85 -4.43
C GLN A 238 -11.07 14.20 -4.59
N LYS A 239 -10.77 14.85 -3.46
CA LYS A 239 -10.05 16.11 -3.46
C LYS A 239 -8.68 15.99 -4.13
N TYR A 240 -7.96 14.91 -3.85
CA TYR A 240 -6.64 14.69 -4.44
C TYR A 240 -6.69 14.41 -5.93
N GLY A 241 -7.63 13.57 -6.39
CA GLY A 241 -7.84 13.31 -7.82
C GLY A 241 -8.02 14.60 -8.62
N LYS A 242 -8.82 15.54 -8.09
CA LYS A 242 -9.00 16.89 -8.68
C LYS A 242 -7.70 17.70 -8.74
N MET A 243 -6.88 17.65 -7.69
CA MET A 243 -5.63 18.41 -7.61
C MET A 243 -4.56 17.93 -8.59
N ILE A 244 -4.52 16.62 -8.87
CA ILE A 244 -3.51 16.03 -9.76
C ILE A 244 -4.01 15.87 -11.21
N GLY A 245 -5.22 16.35 -11.51
CA GLY A 245 -5.77 16.36 -12.86
C GLY A 245 -6.21 14.98 -13.37
N ILE A 246 -6.49 14.02 -12.48
CA ILE A 246 -7.20 12.79 -12.86
C ILE A 246 -8.61 13.21 -13.29
N ASN A 247 -8.89 13.09 -14.59
CA ASN A 247 -10.13 13.56 -15.20
C ASN A 247 -11.32 12.76 -14.66
N GLU A 248 -12.29 13.43 -14.03
CA GLU A 248 -13.53 12.85 -13.49
C GLU A 248 -14.32 12.03 -14.53
N LYS A 249 -14.17 12.31 -15.83
CA LYS A 249 -14.83 11.59 -16.93
C LYS A 249 -14.18 10.26 -17.31
N LEU A 250 -12.95 10.01 -16.84
CA LEU A 250 -12.27 8.73 -17.00
C LEU A 250 -12.26 8.11 -15.59
N ALA A 251 -13.03 7.05 -15.38
CA ALA A 251 -13.25 6.41 -14.08
C ALA A 251 -11.98 6.24 -13.23
N GLY A 252 -11.84 6.97 -12.13
CA GLY A 252 -10.57 6.97 -11.41
C GLY A 252 -10.57 7.57 -10.02
N LEU A 253 -11.39 7.04 -9.11
CA LEU A 253 -11.08 7.13 -7.69
C LEU A 253 -11.61 5.93 -6.95
N ASN A 254 -10.72 5.13 -6.36
CA ASN A 254 -11.10 3.97 -5.56
C ASN A 254 -10.53 4.15 -4.15
N VAL A 255 -11.39 4.20 -3.15
CA VAL A 255 -10.95 3.94 -1.79
C VAL A 255 -11.13 2.46 -1.51
N VAL A 256 -10.07 1.84 -0.99
CA VAL A 256 -10.06 0.42 -0.71
C VAL A 256 -9.78 0.24 0.78
N HIS A 257 -10.73 -0.39 1.44
CA HIS A 257 -10.59 -0.76 2.83
C HIS A 257 -10.40 -2.27 2.91
N PHE A 258 -9.26 -2.67 3.47
CA PHE A 258 -8.99 -4.06 3.78
C PHE A 258 -9.37 -4.35 5.23
N TRP A 259 -10.13 -5.42 5.39
CA TRP A 259 -10.37 -6.07 6.67
C TRP A 259 -9.83 -7.49 6.61
N HIS A 260 -9.22 -7.97 7.69
CA HIS A 260 -8.78 -9.35 7.76
C HIS A 260 -8.82 -9.88 9.19
N ASP A 261 -8.88 -11.20 9.32
CA ASP A 261 -8.72 -11.87 10.62
C ASP A 261 -7.25 -11.95 11.06
N ARG A 262 -6.99 -12.32 12.31
CA ARG A 262 -5.63 -12.29 12.89
C ARG A 262 -4.61 -13.15 12.13
N THR A 263 -5.08 -14.15 11.40
CA THR A 263 -4.26 -15.10 10.66
C THR A 263 -4.22 -14.78 9.17
N PHE A 264 -4.89 -13.72 8.70
CA PHE A 264 -4.98 -13.37 7.28
C PHE A 264 -5.52 -14.52 6.41
N ASP A 265 -6.35 -15.38 7.01
CA ASP A 265 -7.01 -16.49 6.33
C ASP A 265 -8.36 -16.07 5.76
N ASN A 266 -8.98 -15.08 6.40
CA ASN A 266 -10.16 -14.39 5.89
C ASN A 266 -9.79 -12.93 5.65
N VAL A 267 -9.93 -12.48 4.40
CA VAL A 267 -9.73 -11.08 4.00
C VAL A 267 -10.98 -10.63 3.28
N ASP A 268 -11.57 -9.57 3.80
CA ASP A 268 -12.71 -8.89 3.20
C ASP A 268 -12.20 -7.55 2.62
N MET A 269 -12.67 -7.22 1.43
CA MET A 269 -12.34 -5.95 0.76
C MET A 269 -13.63 -5.16 0.56
N ILE A 270 -13.59 -3.89 0.94
CA ILE A 270 -14.62 -2.90 0.61
C ILE A 270 -13.96 -1.93 -0.35
N ALA A 271 -14.63 -1.64 -1.46
CA ALA A 271 -14.15 -0.66 -2.42
C ALA A 271 -15.26 0.34 -2.71
N ARG A 272 -14.91 1.61 -2.77
CA ARG A 272 -15.82 2.67 -3.18
C ARG A 272 -15.26 3.33 -4.40
N CYS A 273 -16.02 3.32 -5.50
CA CYS A 273 -15.56 3.84 -6.78
C CYS A 273 -16.49 4.93 -7.34
N LEU A 274 -15.90 5.86 -8.08
CA LEU A 274 -16.62 6.83 -8.89
C LEU A 274 -16.68 6.33 -10.34
N ASP A 275 -17.88 6.14 -10.87
CA ASP A 275 -18.07 5.75 -12.27
C ASP A 275 -17.90 6.93 -13.25
N THR A 276 -17.96 6.64 -14.54
CA THR A 276 -17.81 7.66 -15.61
C THR A 276 -18.94 8.69 -15.64
N ASN A 277 -20.05 8.42 -14.96
CA ASN A 277 -21.21 9.31 -14.85
C ASN A 277 -21.18 10.14 -13.56
N GLY A 278 -20.13 9.99 -12.73
CA GLY A 278 -20.03 10.64 -11.42
C GLY A 278 -20.88 9.97 -10.33
N THR A 279 -21.39 8.77 -10.58
CA THR A 279 -22.12 7.99 -9.57
C THR A 279 -21.12 7.28 -8.68
N VAL A 280 -21.30 7.45 -7.37
CA VAL A 280 -20.56 6.68 -6.37
C VAL A 280 -21.20 5.30 -6.27
N SER A 281 -20.40 4.24 -6.39
CA SER A 281 -20.85 2.89 -6.10
C SER A 281 -20.03 2.27 -4.98
N ASP A 282 -20.76 1.74 -4.00
CA ASP A 282 -20.21 0.96 -2.90
C ASP A 282 -20.19 -0.50 -3.28
N ILE A 283 -18.99 -1.06 -3.37
CA ILE A 283 -18.79 -2.49 -3.49
C ILE A 283 -18.83 -3.03 -2.07
N LYS A 284 -19.94 -3.73 -1.77
CA LYS A 284 -20.17 -4.38 -0.48
C LYS A 284 -18.97 -5.25 -0.08
N PRO A 285 -18.73 -5.45 1.24
CA PRO A 285 -17.65 -6.33 1.71
C PRO A 285 -17.70 -7.67 1.00
N GLU A 286 -16.65 -7.97 0.24
CA GLU A 286 -16.50 -9.24 -0.46
C GLU A 286 -15.34 -10.02 0.14
N ARG A 287 -15.59 -11.29 0.46
CA ARG A 287 -14.56 -12.19 0.97
C ARG A 287 -13.66 -12.66 -0.16
N ILE A 288 -12.44 -12.13 -0.19
CA ILE A 288 -11.46 -12.37 -1.25
C ILE A 288 -10.61 -13.60 -0.94
N VAL A 289 -10.16 -13.74 0.31
CA VAL A 289 -9.37 -14.91 0.75
C VAL A 289 -10.23 -15.79 1.65
N ARG A 290 -10.23 -17.10 1.36
CA ARG A 290 -10.86 -18.13 2.20
C ARG A 290 -9.80 -19.13 2.68
N PRO A 291 -9.97 -19.72 3.88
CA PRO A 291 -9.16 -20.86 4.29
C PRO A 291 -9.38 -22.01 3.30
N SER A 292 -8.33 -22.78 3.03
CA SER A 292 -8.43 -24.09 2.38
C SER A 292 -9.24 -25.04 3.28
N VAL A 293 -10.56 -25.03 3.08
CA VAL A 293 -11.61 -25.95 3.56
C VAL A 293 -11.59 -26.34 5.06
N LEU A 294 -12.48 -25.74 5.86
CA LEU A 294 -13.58 -26.42 6.57
C LEU A 294 -14.47 -25.42 7.35
N HIS A 295 -15.78 -25.53 7.12
CA HIS A 295 -16.91 -25.16 7.99
C HIS A 295 -16.80 -23.91 8.90
N SER A 296 -17.54 -22.86 8.57
CA SER A 296 -18.91 -22.67 9.08
C SER A 296 -19.40 -21.25 8.79
N ILE A 297 -20.56 -21.19 8.14
CA ILE A 297 -21.35 -19.97 7.93
C ILE A 297 -22.05 -19.67 9.25
N ARG A 298 -21.79 -18.51 9.88
CA ARG A 298 -22.83 -17.67 10.49
C ARG A 298 -22.29 -16.37 11.09
N ASN A 299 -23.11 -15.32 10.92
CA ASN A 299 -23.19 -14.03 11.62
C ASN A 299 -22.32 -12.90 11.06
N PHE A 300 -22.84 -12.21 10.03
CA PHE A 300 -22.23 -10.98 9.47
C PHE A 300 -23.15 -9.74 9.53
N PHE A 301 -24.41 -9.85 9.98
CA PHE A 301 -25.34 -8.71 9.94
C PHE A 301 -25.38 -7.83 11.22
N SER A 302 -24.45 -7.96 12.16
CA SER A 302 -24.48 -7.15 13.40
C SER A 302 -23.40 -6.06 13.50
N TYR A 303 -22.71 -5.71 12.41
CA TYR A 303 -21.58 -4.76 12.47
C TYR A 303 -21.82 -3.41 11.78
N TYR A 304 -22.98 -3.21 11.12
CA TYR A 304 -23.33 -1.95 10.45
C TYR A 304 -24.75 -1.46 10.79
N THR A 305 -25.22 -1.72 12.00
CA THR A 305 -26.41 -1.06 12.60
C THR A 305 -26.07 -0.58 14.00
#